data_AF-A0AAV6PPI2-F1
#
_entry.id   AF-A0AAV6PPI2-F1
#
_cell.length_a   1.000
_cell.length_b   1.000
_cell.length_c   1.000
_cell.angle_alpha   90.00
_cell.angle_beta   90.00
_cell.angle_gamma   90.00
#
_symmetry.space_group_name_H-M   'P 1'
#
loop_
_entity.id
_entity.type
_entity.pdbx_description
1 polymer ?
#
loop_
_entity_poly.entity_id
_entity_poly.type
_entity_poly.pdbx_seq_one_letter_code
_entity_poly.pdbx_strand_id
1 'polypeptide(L)'
;MASRVSFTQIRLETELERCRAECQWDKMPMIIEQMQAARFHEDDDYGTLLTAEALLEECLQDNMDLLRRATPLREETQPRLSRAKGHLNTILSRGRLTPRYLNEALLLMAKVHYVQGRYWDAQGMCARVGLEELTLDDQPTYHLRLLAEAFVIKGLSLDHQTVSAVSRIRLLEREEESLSCYLRACDAALSFLQELDKTVTTPHAKTAKASLFPPLVDIDLGYFLQAALQSAYLCLLHRGHLAQGAHQLRRVLRVVESRGSQSFRKAAARKLAEVLLSSVSEDSYWPPLGPPPSAWLHREGAAASKDVIYPTVKPPQRYSMEGCFCPQDVVEEAVLLLLITESMASGDAVISRLPDQAEARQASLQDATSVYDLLTIGLARRGQYAMLSECLERAMKFSFNEFHLWHQLGLSLMAAGKGVGAVSVFKECARMRPEDPSLPLLAAKICIGQLHWRDTGVPSSRRVVCVCPRDRNRKHPYCKAQY
;
A
#
# COMPACT_ATOMS: atom_id res chain seq x y z
N MET A 1 -41.94 -20.97 22.08
CA MET A 1 -41.66 -19.57 21.68
C MET A 1 -40.22 -19.16 22.01
N ALA A 2 -39.66 -19.52 23.17
CA ALA A 2 -38.26 -19.23 23.53
C ALA A 2 -37.20 -19.72 22.51
N SER A 3 -37.37 -20.91 21.90
CA SER A 3 -36.43 -21.44 20.90
C SER A 3 -36.41 -20.72 19.55
N ARG A 4 -37.50 -20.02 19.19
CA ARG A 4 -37.54 -19.18 17.98
C ARG A 4 -36.86 -17.83 18.21
N VAL A 5 -37.00 -17.28 19.42
CA VAL A 5 -36.35 -16.01 19.83
C VAL A 5 -34.83 -16.18 19.89
N SER A 6 -34.32 -17.31 20.43
CA SER A 6 -32.88 -17.56 20.46
C SER A 6 -32.28 -17.73 19.06
N PHE A 7 -33.00 -18.38 18.14
CA PHE A 7 -32.53 -18.56 16.75
C PHE A 7 -32.49 -17.24 15.97
N THR A 8 -33.49 -16.36 16.17
CA THR A 8 -33.49 -15.02 15.55
C THR A 8 -32.40 -14.12 16.13
N GLN A 9 -32.11 -14.24 17.42
CA GLN A 9 -31.04 -13.48 18.09
C GLN A 9 -29.67 -13.87 17.55
N ILE A 10 -29.34 -15.17 17.51
CA ILE A 10 -28.07 -15.66 16.97
C ILE A 10 -27.89 -15.21 15.53
N ARG A 11 -28.95 -15.26 14.71
CA ARG A 11 -28.88 -14.79 13.32
C ARG A 11 -28.55 -13.30 13.22
N LEU A 12 -29.20 -12.46 14.03
CA LEU A 12 -28.95 -11.02 14.06
C LEU A 12 -27.54 -10.68 14.56
N GLU A 13 -27.05 -11.38 15.59
CA GLU A 13 -25.69 -11.23 16.09
C GLU A 13 -24.67 -11.62 15.01
N THR A 14 -24.86 -12.74 14.31
CA THR A 14 -23.95 -13.13 13.20
C THR A 14 -23.97 -12.14 12.03
N GLU A 15 -25.14 -11.56 11.72
CA GLU A 15 -25.27 -10.55 10.67
C GLU A 15 -24.60 -9.23 11.08
N LEU A 16 -24.74 -8.83 12.35
CA LEU A 16 -24.06 -7.67 12.93
C LEU A 16 -22.53 -7.83 12.87
N GLU A 17 -22.00 -8.97 13.34
CA GLU A 17 -20.56 -9.25 13.33
C GLU A 17 -20.01 -9.23 11.90
N ARG A 18 -20.76 -9.77 10.94
CA ARG A 18 -20.42 -9.70 9.51
C ARG A 18 -20.39 -8.27 8.99
N CYS A 19 -21.41 -7.45 9.29
CA CYS A 19 -21.46 -6.06 8.86
C CYS A 19 -20.28 -5.24 9.43
N ARG A 20 -19.90 -5.47 10.70
CA ARG A 20 -18.74 -4.84 11.33
C ARG A 20 -17.40 -5.29 10.74
N ALA A 21 -17.30 -6.55 10.30
CA ALA A 21 -16.09 -7.09 9.66
C ALA A 21 -15.93 -6.60 8.21
N GLU A 22 -17.03 -6.53 7.47
CA GLU A 22 -17.09 -6.05 6.08
C GLU A 22 -17.21 -4.51 5.97
N CYS A 23 -17.22 -3.79 7.11
CA CYS A 23 -17.35 -2.33 7.19
C CYS A 23 -18.61 -1.77 6.49
N GLN A 24 -19.73 -2.50 6.56
CA GLN A 24 -21.04 -2.10 6.01
C GLN A 24 -21.83 -1.24 7.00
N TRP A 25 -21.34 -0.01 7.20
CA TRP A 25 -21.86 0.92 8.20
C TRP A 25 -23.29 1.39 7.91
N ASP A 26 -23.65 1.46 6.63
CA ASP A 26 -24.98 1.83 6.12
C ASP A 26 -26.10 0.90 6.59
N LYS A 27 -25.80 -0.38 6.81
CA LYS A 27 -26.77 -1.39 7.28
C LYS A 27 -26.93 -1.42 8.79
N MET A 28 -25.97 -0.88 9.54
CA MET A 28 -25.96 -0.99 11.00
C MET A 28 -27.17 -0.35 11.68
N PRO A 29 -27.67 0.84 11.30
CA PRO A 29 -28.83 1.45 11.95
C PRO A 29 -30.06 0.53 11.96
N MET A 30 -30.35 -0.14 10.85
CA MET A 30 -31.49 -1.06 10.76
C MET A 30 -31.33 -2.28 11.66
N ILE A 31 -30.11 -2.83 11.78
CA ILE A 31 -29.83 -3.97 12.66
C ILE A 31 -29.96 -3.55 14.13
N ILE A 32 -29.43 -2.38 14.49
CA ILE A 32 -29.49 -1.83 15.86
C ILE A 32 -30.96 -1.64 16.28
N GLU A 33 -31.80 -1.06 15.43
CA GLU A 33 -33.24 -0.89 15.70
C GLU A 33 -33.94 -2.24 15.96
N GLN A 34 -33.60 -3.27 15.18
CA GLN A 34 -34.16 -4.61 15.37
C GLN A 34 -33.72 -5.25 16.70
N MET A 35 -32.45 -5.06 17.09
CA MET A 35 -31.93 -5.57 18.37
C MET A 35 -32.56 -4.84 19.58
N GLN A 36 -32.74 -3.53 19.48
CA GLN A 36 -33.40 -2.72 20.51
C GLN A 36 -34.88 -3.12 20.66
N ALA A 37 -35.60 -3.27 19.54
CA ALA A 37 -37.00 -3.72 19.56
C ALA A 37 -37.15 -5.11 20.18
N ALA A 38 -36.15 -5.99 19.98
CA ALA A 38 -36.13 -7.33 20.55
C ALA A 38 -35.60 -7.41 22.00
N ARG A 39 -35.15 -6.29 22.59
CA ARG A 39 -34.60 -6.18 23.95
C ARG A 39 -33.48 -7.19 24.25
N PHE A 40 -32.52 -7.34 23.34
CA PHE A 40 -31.40 -8.28 23.51
C PHE A 40 -30.48 -7.94 24.69
N HIS A 41 -30.39 -6.66 25.06
CA HIS A 41 -29.68 -6.20 26.26
C HIS A 41 -30.63 -5.44 27.18
N GLU A 42 -30.51 -5.65 28.49
CA GLU A 42 -31.33 -4.94 29.49
C GLU A 42 -31.06 -3.43 29.49
N ASP A 43 -29.83 -3.02 29.15
CA ASP A 43 -29.40 -1.64 28.97
C ASP A 43 -29.12 -1.33 27.48
N ASP A 44 -29.50 -0.13 27.04
CA ASP A 44 -29.31 0.34 25.66
C ASP A 44 -27.87 0.80 25.34
N ASP A 45 -26.93 0.59 26.27
CA ASP A 45 -25.53 1.03 26.12
C ASP A 45 -24.81 0.28 24.98
N TYR A 46 -25.19 -0.97 24.68
CA TYR A 46 -24.60 -1.71 23.54
C TYR A 46 -25.08 -1.20 22.18
N GLY A 47 -26.38 -0.92 22.03
CA GLY A 47 -26.90 -0.26 20.81
C GLY A 47 -26.29 1.12 20.62
N THR A 48 -26.08 1.86 21.72
CA THR A 48 -25.39 3.15 21.72
C THR A 48 -23.93 3.03 21.28
N LEU A 49 -23.22 1.96 21.69
CA LEU A 49 -21.84 1.68 21.26
C LEU A 49 -21.76 1.46 19.75
N LEU A 50 -22.62 0.60 19.21
CA LEU A 50 -22.67 0.28 17.78
C LEU A 50 -23.02 1.53 16.95
N THR A 51 -23.94 2.36 17.45
CA THR A 51 -24.28 3.65 16.82
C THR A 51 -23.08 4.59 16.80
N ALA A 52 -22.31 4.64 17.90
CA ALA A 52 -21.11 5.46 17.98
C ALA A 52 -20.02 4.99 17.01
N GLU A 53 -19.84 3.68 16.87
CA GLU A 53 -18.91 3.07 15.90
C GLU A 53 -19.30 3.43 14.47
N ALA A 54 -20.55 3.20 14.06
CA ALA A 54 -21.01 3.49 12.71
C ALA A 54 -20.85 4.98 12.35
N LEU A 55 -21.25 5.88 13.25
CA LEU A 55 -21.09 7.33 13.06
C LEU A 55 -19.62 7.73 12.93
N LEU A 56 -18.74 7.12 13.73
CA LEU A 56 -17.31 7.40 13.69
C LEU A 56 -16.73 6.92 12.36
N GLU A 57 -16.97 5.68 11.95
CA GLU A 57 -16.36 5.10 10.76
C GLU A 57 -16.86 5.78 9.47
N GLU A 58 -18.15 6.13 9.38
CA GLU A 58 -18.68 6.97 8.28
C GLU A 58 -17.97 8.33 8.23
N CYS A 59 -17.76 8.97 9.39
CA CYS A 59 -17.05 10.25 9.47
C CYS A 59 -15.61 10.12 8.96
N LEU A 60 -14.94 9.00 9.20
CA LEU A 60 -13.57 8.78 8.75
C LEU A 60 -13.49 8.50 7.25
N GLN A 61 -14.46 7.75 6.71
CA GLN A 61 -14.57 7.48 5.28
C GLN A 61 -14.74 8.78 4.48
N ASP A 62 -15.59 9.70 4.95
CA ASP A 62 -15.81 11.00 4.30
C ASP A 62 -14.60 11.95 4.34
N ASN A 63 -13.67 11.72 5.28
CA ASN A 63 -12.57 12.66 5.56
C ASN A 63 -11.17 12.04 5.35
N MET A 64 -11.06 10.99 4.52
CA MET A 64 -9.81 10.28 4.24
C MET A 64 -8.65 11.19 3.83
N ASP A 65 -8.90 12.22 3.02
CA ASP A 65 -7.84 13.13 2.56
C ASP A 65 -7.29 14.03 3.67
N LEU A 66 -8.13 14.44 4.63
CA LEU A 66 -7.68 15.20 5.80
C LEU A 66 -6.82 14.32 6.70
N LEU A 67 -7.20 13.06 6.91
CA LEU A 67 -6.43 12.10 7.69
C LEU A 67 -5.06 11.82 7.05
N ARG A 68 -4.99 11.65 5.72
CA ARG A 68 -3.72 11.48 4.99
C ARG A 68 -2.79 12.67 5.13
N ARG A 69 -3.34 13.89 5.25
CA ARG A 69 -2.58 15.13 5.47
C ARG A 69 -2.32 15.42 6.95
N ALA A 70 -2.63 14.48 7.85
CA ALA A 70 -2.54 14.65 9.30
C ALA A 70 -3.26 15.92 9.80
N THR A 71 -4.37 16.30 9.16
CA THR A 71 -5.18 17.46 9.54
C THR A 71 -6.22 17.05 10.59
N PRO A 72 -6.20 17.63 11.80
CA PRO A 72 -7.15 17.26 12.84
C PRO A 72 -8.60 17.57 12.47
N LEU A 73 -9.50 16.65 12.78
CA LEU A 73 -10.94 16.81 12.62
C LEU A 73 -11.53 17.57 13.82
N ARG A 74 -12.26 18.66 13.55
CA ARG A 74 -12.92 19.49 14.57
C ARG A 74 -14.37 19.07 14.73
N GLU A 75 -14.86 19.06 15.97
CA GLU A 75 -16.26 18.70 16.28
C GLU A 75 -17.28 19.67 15.67
N GLU A 76 -16.90 20.94 15.54
CA GLU A 76 -17.72 22.00 14.95
C GLU A 76 -18.02 21.75 13.47
N THR A 77 -17.07 21.18 12.73
CA THR A 77 -17.22 20.90 11.30
C THR A 77 -17.70 19.48 11.03
N GLN A 78 -17.56 18.57 12.00
CA GLN A 78 -17.87 17.15 11.85
C GLN A 78 -18.94 16.71 12.88
N PRO A 79 -20.24 16.87 12.58
CA PRO A 79 -21.31 16.56 13.53
C PRO A 79 -21.39 15.07 13.90
N ARG A 80 -21.07 14.17 12.96
CA ARG A 80 -20.99 12.72 13.21
C ARG A 80 -19.95 12.39 14.29
N LEU A 81 -18.76 13.00 14.21
CA LEU A 81 -17.70 12.85 15.20
C LEU A 81 -18.13 13.34 16.59
N SER A 82 -18.78 14.51 16.65
CA SER A 82 -19.28 15.06 17.92
C SER A 82 -20.31 14.13 18.58
N ARG A 83 -21.26 13.61 17.79
CA ARG A 83 -22.26 12.64 18.28
C ARG A 83 -21.63 11.32 18.74
N ALA A 84 -20.74 10.74 17.95
CA ALA A 84 -20.02 9.52 18.30
C ALA A 84 -19.27 9.69 19.63
N LYS A 85 -18.54 10.80 19.80
CA LYS A 85 -17.84 11.14 21.04
C LYS A 85 -18.80 11.30 22.22
N GLY A 86 -19.95 11.96 22.04
CA GLY A 86 -20.98 12.11 23.07
C GLY A 86 -21.53 10.76 23.56
N HIS A 87 -21.81 9.85 22.63
CA HIS A 87 -22.22 8.48 22.93
C HIS A 87 -21.14 7.72 23.72
N LEU A 88 -19.89 7.73 23.24
CA LEU A 88 -18.77 7.04 23.90
C LEU A 88 -18.49 7.61 25.30
N ASN A 89 -18.55 8.93 25.50
CA ASN A 89 -18.40 9.55 26.83
C ASN A 89 -19.48 9.05 27.80
N THR A 90 -20.72 8.96 27.33
CA THR A 90 -21.85 8.49 28.14
C THR A 90 -21.64 7.02 28.55
N ILE A 91 -21.30 6.16 27.60
CA ILE A 91 -21.03 4.73 27.83
C ILE A 91 -19.88 4.55 28.83
N LEU A 92 -18.74 5.20 28.59
CA LEU A 92 -17.54 5.08 29.43
C LEU A 92 -17.76 5.64 30.84
N SER A 93 -18.61 6.66 31.00
CA SER A 93 -18.96 7.20 32.32
C SER A 93 -19.86 6.27 33.14
N ARG A 94 -20.75 5.51 32.47
CA ARG A 94 -21.68 4.58 33.13
C ARG A 94 -21.03 3.25 33.46
N GLY A 95 -20.16 2.74 32.57
CA GLY A 95 -19.40 1.51 32.80
C GLY A 95 -20.24 0.24 32.92
N ARG A 96 -21.44 0.19 32.33
CA ARG A 96 -22.36 -0.96 32.44
C ARG A 96 -22.10 -2.08 31.44
N LEU A 97 -21.31 -1.81 30.40
CA LEU A 97 -20.95 -2.79 29.40
C LEU A 97 -20.06 -3.90 29.98
N THR A 98 -20.12 -5.08 29.36
CA THR A 98 -19.17 -6.17 29.66
C THR A 98 -17.74 -5.70 29.35
N PRO A 99 -16.71 -6.29 29.99
CA PRO A 99 -15.31 -5.89 29.77
C PRO A 99 -14.91 -5.86 28.28
N ARG A 100 -15.37 -6.85 27.49
CA ARG A 100 -15.17 -6.90 26.04
C ARG A 100 -15.67 -5.63 25.34
N TYR A 101 -16.92 -5.24 25.57
CA TYR A 101 -17.51 -4.08 24.90
C TYR A 101 -17.01 -2.75 25.48
N LEU A 102 -16.58 -2.74 26.74
CA LEU A 102 -15.91 -1.58 27.34
C LEU A 102 -14.53 -1.36 26.68
N ASN A 103 -13.79 -2.43 26.40
CA ASN A 103 -12.55 -2.37 25.63
C ASN A 103 -12.77 -1.85 24.20
N GLU A 104 -13.82 -2.31 23.52
CA GLU A 104 -14.22 -1.75 22.21
C GLU A 104 -14.51 -0.23 22.32
N ALA A 105 -15.26 0.21 23.33
CA ALA A 105 -15.55 1.63 23.55
C ALA A 105 -14.28 2.48 23.81
N LEU A 106 -13.32 1.94 24.57
CA LEU A 106 -12.02 2.59 24.81
C LEU A 106 -11.22 2.75 23.52
N LEU A 107 -11.21 1.73 22.65
CA LEU A 107 -10.53 1.78 21.36
C LEU A 107 -11.16 2.79 20.40
N LEU A 108 -12.50 2.84 20.34
CA LEU A 108 -13.20 3.86 19.55
C LEU A 108 -12.93 5.27 20.10
N MET A 109 -12.87 5.44 21.42
CA MET A 109 -12.49 6.73 22.02
C MET A 109 -11.03 7.09 21.72
N ALA A 110 -10.11 6.13 21.71
CA ALA A 110 -8.72 6.35 21.28
C ALA A 110 -8.67 6.86 19.84
N LYS A 111 -9.47 6.25 18.95
CA LYS A 111 -9.61 6.67 17.55
C LYS A 111 -10.14 8.10 17.44
N VAL A 112 -11.20 8.46 18.19
CA VAL A 112 -11.72 9.83 18.28
C VAL A 112 -10.63 10.82 18.70
N HIS A 113 -9.90 10.52 19.78
CA HIS A 113 -8.84 11.41 20.26
C HIS A 113 -7.71 11.59 19.24
N TYR A 114 -7.31 10.50 18.56
CA TYR A 114 -6.28 10.56 17.54
C TYR A 114 -6.68 11.50 16.40
N VAL A 115 -7.88 11.33 15.84
CA VAL A 115 -8.32 12.16 14.70
C VAL A 115 -8.58 13.62 15.09
N GLN A 116 -8.81 13.89 16.37
CA GLN A 116 -8.86 15.24 16.93
C GLN A 116 -7.47 15.86 17.17
N GLY A 117 -6.39 15.13 16.90
CA GLY A 117 -5.01 15.57 17.16
C GLY A 117 -4.61 15.48 18.64
N ARG A 118 -5.39 14.80 19.48
CA ARG A 118 -5.12 14.60 20.92
C ARG A 118 -4.37 13.29 21.14
N TYR A 119 -3.13 13.24 20.68
CA TYR A 119 -2.32 12.01 20.67
C TYR A 119 -2.03 11.45 22.08
N TRP A 120 -1.88 12.32 23.08
CA TRP A 120 -1.70 11.88 24.48
C TRP A 120 -2.94 11.17 25.02
N ASP A 121 -4.13 11.72 24.78
CA ASP A 121 -5.39 11.12 25.20
C ASP A 121 -5.63 9.80 24.46
N ALA A 122 -5.33 9.75 23.16
CA ALA A 122 -5.43 8.54 22.35
C ALA A 122 -4.55 7.41 22.90
N GLN A 123 -3.28 7.70 23.17
CA GLN A 123 -2.36 6.75 23.79
C GLN A 123 -2.87 6.30 25.17
N GLY A 124 -3.36 7.23 25.99
CA GLY A 124 -3.92 6.94 27.31
C GLY A 124 -5.11 5.98 27.25
N MET A 125 -5.99 6.14 26.25
CA MET A 125 -7.10 5.21 26.02
C MET A 125 -6.59 3.82 25.58
N CYS A 126 -5.64 3.75 24.63
CA CYS A 126 -5.04 2.47 24.22
C CYS A 126 -4.35 1.74 25.39
N ALA A 127 -3.72 2.47 26.31
CA ALA A 127 -3.03 1.88 27.47
C ALA A 127 -3.99 1.26 28.50
N ARG A 128 -5.26 1.68 28.51
CA ARG A 128 -6.29 1.17 29.42
C ARG A 128 -6.97 -0.10 28.90
N VAL A 129 -6.76 -0.46 27.64
CA VAL A 129 -7.42 -1.60 27.00
C VAL A 129 -6.77 -2.90 27.46
N GLY A 130 -7.59 -3.81 27.99
CA GLY A 130 -7.18 -5.18 28.29
C GLY A 130 -7.09 -6.01 27.02
N LEU A 131 -5.92 -5.98 26.34
CA LEU A 131 -5.73 -6.70 25.06
C LEU A 131 -6.01 -8.21 25.16
N GLU A 132 -5.85 -8.80 26.34
CA GLU A 132 -6.12 -10.21 26.61
C GLU A 132 -7.52 -10.64 26.17
N GLU A 133 -8.54 -9.80 26.41
CA GLU A 133 -9.93 -10.09 26.08
C GLU A 133 -10.23 -10.09 24.57
N LEU A 134 -9.49 -9.27 23.81
CA LEU A 134 -9.60 -9.19 22.35
C LEU A 134 -8.80 -10.30 21.65
N THR A 135 -8.06 -11.09 22.42
CA THR A 135 -7.12 -12.10 21.94
C THR A 135 -7.49 -13.52 22.37
N LEU A 136 -8.70 -13.73 22.89
CA LEU A 136 -9.20 -15.05 23.23
C LEU A 136 -9.43 -15.90 21.97
N ASP A 137 -9.45 -17.22 22.13
CA ASP A 137 -9.87 -18.13 21.06
C ASP A 137 -11.35 -17.86 20.70
N ASP A 138 -11.69 -18.02 19.42
CA ASP A 138 -13.04 -17.84 18.86
C ASP A 138 -13.63 -16.41 18.88
N GLN A 139 -12.78 -15.37 18.73
CA GLN A 139 -13.26 -13.99 18.53
C GLN A 139 -13.75 -13.71 17.09
N PRO A 140 -14.71 -12.78 16.91
CA PRO A 140 -15.19 -12.40 15.59
C PRO A 140 -14.12 -11.65 14.79
N THR A 141 -14.20 -11.74 13.46
CA THR A 141 -13.18 -11.22 12.53
C THR A 141 -12.88 -9.73 12.75
N TYR A 142 -13.88 -8.90 13.08
CA TYR A 142 -13.69 -7.46 13.27
C TYR A 142 -12.76 -7.11 14.46
N HIS A 143 -12.56 -8.02 15.43
CA HIS A 143 -11.61 -7.82 16.53
C HIS A 143 -10.16 -7.72 16.06
N LEU A 144 -9.78 -8.48 15.03
CA LEU A 144 -8.45 -8.38 14.43
C LEU A 144 -8.22 -6.99 13.83
N ARG A 145 -9.26 -6.38 13.23
CA ARG A 145 -9.23 -4.99 12.75
C ARG A 145 -9.08 -4.01 13.91
N LEU A 146 -9.91 -4.11 14.95
CA LEU A 146 -9.81 -3.23 16.13
C LEU A 146 -8.43 -3.33 16.79
N LEU A 147 -7.85 -4.53 16.87
CA LEU A 147 -6.52 -4.76 17.41
C LEU A 147 -5.42 -4.11 16.55
N ALA A 148 -5.50 -4.27 15.22
CA ALA A 148 -4.57 -3.62 14.29
C ALA A 148 -4.63 -2.09 14.42
N GLU A 149 -5.85 -1.54 14.47
CA GLU A 149 -6.08 -0.11 14.63
C GLU A 149 -5.61 0.40 16.00
N ALA A 150 -5.81 -0.36 17.08
CA ALA A 150 -5.30 -0.03 18.40
C ALA A 150 -3.79 0.14 18.41
N PHE A 151 -3.08 -0.84 17.85
CA PHE A 151 -1.62 -0.80 17.79
C PHE A 151 -1.11 0.34 16.91
N VAL A 152 -1.71 0.56 15.73
CA VAL A 152 -1.24 1.66 14.87
C VAL A 152 -1.56 3.03 15.46
N ILE A 153 -2.72 3.23 16.11
CA ILE A 153 -3.07 4.48 16.78
C ILE A 153 -2.08 4.76 17.91
N LYS A 154 -1.73 3.75 18.71
CA LYS A 154 -0.71 3.88 19.75
C LYS A 154 0.65 4.26 19.15
N GLY A 155 1.10 3.56 18.10
CA GLY A 155 2.37 3.85 17.42
C GLY A 155 2.42 5.27 16.83
N LEU A 156 1.38 5.66 16.08
CA LEU A 156 1.30 7.00 15.48
C LEU A 156 1.24 8.10 16.55
N SER A 157 0.51 7.86 17.64
CA SER A 157 0.47 8.79 18.77
C SER A 157 1.85 8.95 19.43
N LEU A 158 2.63 7.86 19.51
CA LEU A 158 4.02 7.89 19.95
C LEU A 158 4.94 8.60 18.95
N ASP A 159 4.66 8.63 17.66
CA ASP A 159 5.50 9.42 16.73
C ASP A 159 5.15 10.92 16.76
N HIS A 160 3.89 11.26 17.04
CA HIS A 160 3.42 12.65 16.99
C HIS A 160 3.71 13.51 18.23
N GLN A 161 3.99 12.93 19.41
CA GLN A 161 4.28 13.78 20.58
C GLN A 161 5.73 14.27 20.53
N THR A 162 5.92 15.59 20.64
CA THR A 162 7.22 16.23 20.74
C THR A 162 7.82 15.96 22.12
N VAL A 163 8.90 15.20 22.20
CA VAL A 163 9.66 15.01 23.44
C VAL A 163 10.89 15.91 23.42
N SER A 164 11.15 16.60 24.54
CA SER A 164 12.37 17.38 24.73
C SER A 164 13.58 16.43 24.65
N ALA A 165 14.52 16.70 23.73
CA ALA A 165 15.68 15.85 23.40
C ALA A 165 16.72 15.67 24.52
N VAL A 166 16.38 16.00 25.77
CA VAL A 166 17.28 16.04 26.92
C VAL A 166 17.77 14.63 27.32
N SER A 167 17.08 13.56 26.91
CA SER A 167 17.53 12.18 27.12
C SER A 167 17.40 11.33 25.86
N ARG A 168 18.53 11.06 25.20
CA ARG A 168 18.61 10.17 24.02
C ARG A 168 18.07 8.76 24.28
N ILE A 169 18.20 8.25 25.51
CA ILE A 169 17.70 6.92 25.90
C ILE A 169 16.18 6.85 25.81
N ARG A 170 15.46 7.82 26.38
CA ARG A 170 13.98 7.84 26.33
C ARG A 170 13.44 7.99 24.90
N LEU A 171 14.20 8.67 24.03
CA LEU A 171 13.84 8.75 22.61
C LEU A 171 13.95 7.37 21.95
N LEU A 172 15.05 6.65 22.18
CA LEU A 172 15.24 5.30 21.65
C LEU A 172 14.19 4.31 22.17
N GLU A 173 13.90 4.31 23.48
CA GLU A 173 12.86 3.45 24.07
C GLU A 173 11.49 3.69 23.42
N ARG A 174 11.15 4.95 23.17
CA ARG A 174 9.92 5.36 22.50
C ARG A 174 9.91 4.94 21.03
N GLU A 175 11.03 5.13 20.34
CA GLU A 175 11.20 4.73 18.94
C GLU A 175 11.08 3.22 18.75
N GLU A 176 11.56 2.43 19.70
CA GLU A 176 11.40 0.97 19.76
C GLU A 176 9.96 0.58 20.10
N GLU A 177 9.31 1.27 21.05
CA GLU A 177 7.91 1.03 21.39
C GLU A 177 6.97 1.32 20.21
N SER A 178 7.19 2.43 19.50
CA SER A 178 6.48 2.82 18.27
C SER A 178 6.62 1.74 17.20
N LEU A 179 7.86 1.30 16.92
CA LEU A 179 8.12 0.25 15.93
C LEU A 179 7.46 -1.08 16.31
N SER A 180 7.55 -1.47 17.59
CA SER A 180 6.88 -2.67 18.12
C SER A 180 5.36 -2.62 17.92
N CYS A 181 4.75 -1.45 18.13
CA CYS A 181 3.34 -1.23 17.84
C CYS A 181 3.04 -1.42 16.35
N TYR A 182 3.83 -0.83 15.45
CA TYR A 182 3.62 -0.99 14.01
C TYR A 182 3.78 -2.43 13.51
N LEU A 183 4.75 -3.18 14.04
CA LEU A 183 4.94 -4.59 13.68
C LEU A 183 3.73 -5.43 14.08
N ARG A 184 3.19 -5.23 15.30
CA ARG A 184 1.99 -5.92 15.77
C ARG A 184 0.74 -5.49 15.00
N ALA A 185 0.62 -4.21 14.68
CA ALA A 185 -0.48 -3.69 13.86
C ALA A 185 -0.49 -4.34 12.47
N CYS A 186 0.67 -4.45 11.84
CA CYS A 186 0.83 -5.06 10.52
C CYS A 186 0.42 -6.54 10.52
N ASP A 187 0.92 -7.34 11.48
CA ASP A 187 0.58 -8.76 11.56
C ASP A 187 -0.93 -8.96 11.85
N ALA A 188 -1.52 -8.15 12.75
CA ALA A 188 -2.96 -8.19 13.03
C ALA A 188 -3.81 -7.80 11.82
N ALA A 189 -3.40 -6.77 11.06
CA ALA A 189 -4.08 -6.34 9.83
C ALA A 189 -4.02 -7.42 8.75
N LEU A 190 -2.86 -8.07 8.57
CA LEU A 190 -2.72 -9.16 7.60
C LEU A 190 -3.60 -10.36 7.95
N SER A 191 -3.63 -10.75 9.23
CA SER A 191 -4.52 -11.82 9.71
C SER A 191 -5.99 -11.45 9.54
N PHE A 192 -6.37 -10.20 9.84
CA PHE A 192 -7.72 -9.69 9.59
C PHE A 192 -8.12 -9.88 8.11
N LEU A 193 -7.27 -9.45 7.18
CA LEU A 193 -7.57 -9.55 5.75
C LEU A 193 -7.66 -10.98 5.24
N GLN A 194 -6.92 -11.93 5.81
CA GLN A 194 -7.03 -13.35 5.45
C GLN A 194 -8.30 -13.99 6.02
N GLU A 195 -8.64 -13.69 7.28
CA GLU A 195 -9.87 -14.20 7.89
C GLU A 195 -11.12 -13.61 7.20
N LEU A 196 -11.09 -12.33 6.82
CA LEU A 196 -12.17 -11.69 6.06
C LEU A 196 -12.39 -12.36 4.70
N ASP A 197 -11.31 -12.74 4.00
CA ASP A 197 -11.44 -13.41 2.70
C ASP A 197 -12.05 -14.82 2.85
N LYS A 198 -11.73 -15.54 3.93
CA LYS A 198 -12.34 -16.85 4.24
C LYS A 198 -13.84 -16.77 4.51
N THR A 199 -14.30 -15.73 5.21
CA THR A 199 -15.72 -15.53 5.52
C THR A 199 -16.52 -15.05 4.31
N VAL A 200 -15.90 -14.30 3.40
CA VAL A 200 -16.53 -13.84 2.15
C VAL A 200 -16.58 -14.95 1.08
N THR A 201 -15.58 -15.83 1.02
CA THR A 201 -15.49 -16.90 0.00
C THR A 201 -16.29 -18.16 0.32
N THR A 202 -16.78 -18.33 1.55
CA THR A 202 -17.62 -19.47 1.91
C THR A 202 -19.08 -19.24 1.45
N PRO A 203 -19.59 -20.02 0.47
CA PRO A 203 -20.97 -19.86 0.02
C PRO A 203 -21.92 -20.35 1.11
N HIS A 204 -22.78 -19.46 1.61
CA HIS A 204 -23.96 -19.91 2.35
C HIS A 204 -24.82 -20.76 1.41
N ALA A 205 -24.87 -22.07 1.69
CA ALA A 205 -25.79 -22.99 1.05
C ALA A 205 -27.23 -22.61 1.40
N LYS A 206 -27.84 -21.67 0.66
CA LYS A 206 -29.29 -21.44 0.53
C LYS A 206 -29.64 -20.28 -0.42
N THR A 207 -29.10 -20.26 -1.63
CA THR A 207 -29.81 -19.68 -2.80
C THR A 207 -29.13 -20.15 -4.07
N ALA A 208 -29.81 -21.05 -4.79
CA ALA A 208 -29.34 -21.59 -6.05
C ALA A 208 -29.61 -20.61 -7.20
N LYS A 209 -28.61 -20.52 -8.08
CA LYS A 209 -28.58 -20.03 -9.47
C LYS A 209 -28.21 -18.55 -9.71
N ALA A 210 -27.10 -18.43 -10.46
CA ALA A 210 -26.62 -17.29 -11.26
C ALA A 210 -25.59 -16.32 -10.62
N SER A 211 -24.35 -16.77 -10.43
CA SER A 211 -23.12 -16.18 -11.02
C SER A 211 -21.91 -17.07 -10.65
N LEU A 212 -21.01 -17.36 -11.59
CA LEU A 212 -19.81 -18.18 -11.34
C LEU A 212 -18.68 -17.43 -10.63
N PHE A 213 -18.91 -16.17 -10.26
CA PHE A 213 -18.01 -15.35 -9.48
C PHE A 213 -18.86 -14.48 -8.55
N PRO A 214 -18.60 -14.46 -7.22
CA PRO A 214 -19.08 -13.36 -6.39
C PRO A 214 -18.60 -12.05 -7.03
N PRO A 215 -19.39 -10.97 -7.03
CA PRO A 215 -18.85 -9.68 -7.47
C PRO A 215 -17.57 -9.40 -6.67
N LEU A 216 -16.53 -8.96 -7.37
CA LEU A 216 -15.33 -8.40 -6.75
C LEU A 216 -15.79 -7.17 -5.95
N VAL A 217 -16.13 -7.38 -4.69
CA VAL A 217 -16.27 -6.25 -3.76
C VAL A 217 -14.85 -5.75 -3.55
N ASP A 218 -14.56 -4.60 -4.14
CA ASP A 218 -13.32 -3.89 -3.88
C ASP A 218 -13.31 -3.53 -2.39
N ILE A 219 -12.38 -4.12 -1.63
CA ILE A 219 -12.29 -3.86 -0.19
C ILE A 219 -11.49 -2.57 -0.02
N ASP A 220 -12.20 -1.46 0.07
CA ASP A 220 -11.59 -0.17 0.39
C ASP A 220 -11.11 -0.16 1.85
N LEU A 221 -9.79 -0.25 2.03
CA LEU A 221 -9.17 -0.21 3.34
C LEU A 221 -9.30 1.19 3.97
N GLY A 222 -9.81 1.26 5.20
CA GLY A 222 -9.82 2.51 5.98
C GLY A 222 -8.41 3.02 6.31
N TYR A 223 -8.30 4.30 6.68
CA TYR A 223 -7.04 4.98 6.97
C TYR A 223 -6.12 4.21 7.93
N PHE A 224 -6.65 3.76 9.08
CA PHE A 224 -5.85 3.07 10.09
C PHE A 224 -5.38 1.69 9.65
N LEU A 225 -6.17 0.95 8.86
CA LEU A 225 -5.72 -0.31 8.28
C LEU A 225 -4.60 -0.10 7.26
N GLN A 226 -4.72 0.93 6.40
CA GLN A 226 -3.64 1.30 5.48
C GLN A 226 -2.37 1.66 6.25
N ALA A 227 -2.48 2.47 7.31
CA ALA A 227 -1.37 2.82 8.17
C ALA A 227 -0.77 1.58 8.87
N ALA A 228 -1.61 0.68 9.40
CA ALA A 228 -1.16 -0.53 10.09
C ALA A 228 -0.29 -1.42 9.19
N LEU A 229 -0.65 -1.53 7.91
CA LEU A 229 0.11 -2.31 6.92
C LEU A 229 1.45 -1.66 6.54
N GLN A 230 1.53 -0.32 6.58
CA GLN A 230 2.65 0.43 5.97
C GLN A 230 3.64 1.04 6.96
N SER A 231 3.18 1.46 8.15
CA SER A 231 3.99 2.25 9.09
C SER A 231 5.28 1.55 9.52
N ALA A 232 5.28 0.23 9.67
CA ALA A 232 6.46 -0.51 10.12
C ALA A 232 7.63 -0.37 9.15
N TYR A 233 7.43 -0.68 7.86
CA TYR A 233 8.52 -0.59 6.88
C TYR A 233 8.85 0.87 6.53
N LEU A 234 7.86 1.76 6.51
CA LEU A 234 8.11 3.19 6.25
C LEU A 234 8.96 3.81 7.36
N CYS A 235 8.64 3.52 8.62
CA CYS A 235 9.40 3.97 9.77
C CYS A 235 10.87 3.52 9.69
N LEU A 236 11.11 2.23 9.41
CA LEU A 236 12.46 1.67 9.24
C LEU A 236 13.23 2.35 8.10
N LEU A 237 12.60 2.48 6.92
CA LEU A 237 13.24 3.09 5.75
C LEU A 237 13.53 4.59 5.95
N HIS A 238 12.61 5.34 6.56
CA HIS A 238 12.81 6.78 6.83
C HIS A 238 13.94 7.04 7.85
N ARG A 239 14.14 6.12 8.80
CA ARG A 239 15.27 6.18 9.75
C ARG A 239 16.60 5.69 9.15
N GLY A 240 16.59 5.18 7.91
CA GLY A 240 17.77 4.65 7.23
C GLY A 240 18.13 3.21 7.60
N HIS A 241 17.25 2.48 8.31
CA HIS A 241 17.40 1.05 8.59
C HIS A 241 16.96 0.23 7.37
N LEU A 242 17.74 0.30 6.30
CA LEU A 242 17.42 -0.29 4.99
C LEU A 242 17.29 -1.81 5.04
N ALA A 243 18.17 -2.51 5.76
CA ALA A 243 18.13 -3.96 5.85
C ALA A 243 16.92 -4.45 6.62
N GLN A 244 16.61 -3.80 7.75
CA GLN A 244 15.40 -4.09 8.52
C GLN A 244 14.13 -3.74 7.73
N GLY A 245 14.10 -2.59 7.05
CA GLY A 245 12.97 -2.17 6.22
C GLY A 245 12.72 -3.13 5.05
N ALA A 246 13.77 -3.52 4.33
CA ALA A 246 13.69 -4.51 3.25
C ALA A 246 13.25 -5.89 3.78
N HIS A 247 13.77 -6.30 4.93
CA HIS A 247 13.33 -7.54 5.58
C HIS A 247 11.85 -7.49 5.97
N GLN A 248 11.37 -6.36 6.50
CA GLN A 248 9.95 -6.20 6.82
C GLN A 248 9.08 -6.24 5.56
N LEU A 249 9.48 -5.58 4.47
CA LEU A 249 8.78 -5.67 3.18
C LEU A 249 8.70 -7.12 2.68
N ARG A 250 9.81 -7.87 2.76
CA ARG A 250 9.84 -9.31 2.41
C ARG A 250 8.92 -10.13 3.32
N ARG A 251 8.90 -9.88 4.63
CA ARG A 251 8.00 -10.57 5.59
C ARG A 251 6.54 -10.40 5.19
N VAL A 252 6.15 -9.17 4.85
CA VAL A 252 4.77 -8.85 4.47
C VAL A 252 4.41 -9.44 3.10
N LEU A 253 5.28 -9.33 2.10
CA LEU A 253 5.02 -9.87 0.75
C LEU A 253 4.93 -11.41 0.70
N ARG A 254 5.54 -12.10 1.67
CA ARG A 254 5.48 -13.56 1.82
C ARG A 254 4.20 -14.07 2.48
N VAL A 255 3.38 -13.18 3.04
CA VAL A 255 2.04 -13.54 3.52
C VAL A 255 1.17 -13.93 2.32
N VAL A 256 0.32 -14.95 2.46
CA VAL A 256 -0.61 -15.37 1.40
C VAL A 256 -1.53 -14.21 1.06
N GLU A 257 -1.62 -13.87 -0.22
CA GLU A 257 -2.48 -12.82 -0.75
C GLU A 257 -3.95 -13.08 -0.42
N SER A 258 -4.64 -12.03 -0.01
CA SER A 258 -6.10 -11.93 0.04
C SER A 258 -6.58 -10.75 -0.81
N ARG A 259 -7.87 -10.70 -1.14
CA ARG A 259 -8.46 -9.62 -1.96
C ARG A 259 -8.11 -8.21 -1.44
N GLY A 260 -8.33 -7.96 -0.15
CA GLY A 260 -8.03 -6.66 0.48
C GLY A 260 -6.54 -6.36 0.63
N SER A 261 -5.64 -7.29 0.30
CA SER A 261 -4.18 -7.08 0.41
C SER A 261 -3.54 -6.55 -0.88
N GLN A 262 -4.24 -6.58 -2.01
CA GLN A 262 -3.63 -6.38 -3.34
C GLN A 262 -3.00 -5.00 -3.53
N SER A 263 -3.74 -3.95 -3.18
CA SER A 263 -3.30 -2.55 -3.33
C SER A 263 -2.04 -2.26 -2.52
N PHE A 264 -1.98 -2.70 -1.25
CA PHE A 264 -0.80 -2.51 -0.42
C PHE A 264 0.38 -3.35 -0.92
N ARG A 265 0.15 -4.61 -1.36
CA ARG A 265 1.22 -5.49 -1.87
C ARG A 265 1.89 -4.90 -3.09
N LYS A 266 1.12 -4.31 -4.01
CA LYS A 266 1.63 -3.54 -5.16
C LYS A 266 2.58 -2.43 -4.71
N ALA A 267 2.19 -1.65 -3.69
CA ALA A 267 3.02 -0.57 -3.15
C ALA A 267 4.29 -1.11 -2.45
N ALA A 268 4.15 -2.16 -1.63
CA ALA A 268 5.26 -2.77 -0.90
C ALA A 268 6.28 -3.44 -1.85
N ALA A 269 5.82 -4.16 -2.88
CA ALA A 269 6.68 -4.81 -3.87
C ALA A 269 7.50 -3.79 -4.66
N ARG A 270 6.85 -2.72 -5.13
CA ARG A 270 7.54 -1.60 -5.79
C ARG A 270 8.54 -0.92 -4.85
N LYS A 271 8.17 -0.68 -3.58
CA LYS A 271 9.09 -0.05 -2.62
C LYS A 271 10.31 -0.92 -2.32
N LEU A 272 10.12 -2.23 -2.23
CA LEU A 272 11.24 -3.17 -2.07
C LEU A 272 12.14 -3.18 -3.31
N ALA A 273 11.58 -3.20 -4.53
CA ALA A 273 12.35 -3.12 -5.76
C ALA A 273 13.16 -1.80 -5.84
N GLU A 274 12.58 -0.67 -5.43
CA GLU A 274 13.26 0.62 -5.35
C GLU A 274 14.46 0.55 -4.38
N VAL A 275 14.28 0.01 -3.17
CA VAL A 275 15.35 -0.13 -2.17
C VAL A 275 16.46 -1.05 -2.70
N LEU A 276 16.11 -2.19 -3.29
CA LEU A 276 17.05 -3.14 -3.86
C LEU A 276 17.89 -2.51 -4.98
N LEU A 277 17.25 -1.86 -5.95
CA LEU A 277 17.95 -1.30 -7.10
C LEU A 277 18.77 -0.04 -6.76
N SER A 278 18.34 0.76 -5.78
CA SER A 278 18.99 2.03 -5.41
C SER A 278 20.07 1.89 -4.36
N SER A 279 19.90 0.99 -3.39
CA SER A 279 20.62 1.04 -2.11
C SER A 279 21.33 -0.26 -1.72
N VAL A 280 21.06 -1.38 -2.40
CA VAL A 280 21.69 -2.68 -2.13
C VAL A 280 22.67 -3.00 -3.25
N SER A 281 23.95 -3.21 -2.90
CA SER A 281 24.96 -3.72 -3.84
C SER A 281 24.89 -5.23 -3.99
N GLU A 282 25.46 -5.76 -5.08
CA GLU A 282 25.51 -7.22 -5.33
C GLU A 282 26.18 -7.97 -4.18
N ASP A 283 27.30 -7.47 -3.66
CA ASP A 283 28.02 -8.07 -2.53
C ASP A 283 27.27 -7.99 -1.18
N SER A 284 26.33 -7.05 -1.08
CA SER A 284 25.56 -6.82 0.15
C SER A 284 24.19 -7.50 0.12
N TYR A 285 23.84 -8.18 -0.98
CA TYR A 285 22.58 -8.87 -1.13
C TYR A 285 22.46 -10.05 -0.17
N TRP A 286 21.23 -10.30 0.31
CA TRP A 286 20.91 -11.52 1.04
C TRP A 286 19.57 -12.09 0.58
N PRO A 287 19.43 -13.42 0.50
CA PRO A 287 18.21 -14.06 0.03
C PRO A 287 16.98 -13.73 0.90
N PRO A 288 15.75 -13.71 0.35
CA PRO A 288 14.54 -13.34 1.08
C PRO A 288 14.18 -14.22 2.29
N LEU A 289 14.71 -15.44 2.32
CA LEU A 289 14.50 -16.40 3.42
C LEU A 289 15.54 -16.25 4.53
N GLY A 290 16.68 -15.59 4.26
CA GLY A 290 17.74 -15.38 5.22
C GLY A 290 17.45 -14.21 6.17
N PRO A 291 18.01 -14.24 7.39
CA PRO A 291 17.98 -13.07 8.25
C PRO A 291 18.82 -11.92 7.63
N PRO A 292 18.55 -10.66 8.00
CA PRO A 292 19.41 -9.53 7.64
C PRO A 292 20.86 -9.79 8.10
N PRO A 293 21.88 -9.50 7.27
CA PRO A 293 23.27 -9.73 7.65
C PRO A 293 23.67 -8.87 8.86
N SER A 294 24.48 -9.42 9.76
CA SER A 294 24.93 -8.72 10.98
C SER A 294 25.66 -7.41 10.69
N ALA A 295 26.42 -7.34 9.60
CA ALA A 295 27.13 -6.14 9.17
C ALA A 295 26.18 -4.94 8.93
N TRP A 296 24.98 -5.19 8.39
CA TRP A 296 23.96 -4.17 8.23
C TRP A 296 23.39 -3.75 9.58
N LEU A 297 23.02 -4.71 10.43
CA LEU A 297 22.47 -4.45 11.75
C LEU A 297 23.43 -3.65 12.64
N HIS A 298 24.74 -3.92 12.55
CA HIS A 298 25.75 -3.15 13.27
C HIS A 298 25.87 -1.71 12.76
N ARG A 299 25.77 -1.48 11.44
CA ARG A 299 25.82 -0.14 10.84
C ARG A 299 24.58 0.68 11.18
N GLU A 300 23.42 0.03 11.17
CA GLU A 300 22.12 0.63 11.43
C GLU A 300 21.90 0.94 12.93
N GLY A 301 22.74 0.41 13.80
CA GLY A 301 22.55 0.48 15.25
C GLY A 301 21.47 -0.50 15.72
N ALA A 302 21.45 -0.79 17.02
CA ALA A 302 20.42 -1.64 17.61
C ALA A 302 19.06 -0.91 17.58
N ALA A 303 18.36 -0.98 16.46
CA ALA A 303 16.90 -0.94 16.45
C ALA A 303 16.46 -2.40 16.65
N ALA A 304 16.22 -2.79 17.91
CA ALA A 304 15.70 -4.09 18.33
C ALA A 304 16.30 -5.33 17.62
N SER A 305 17.51 -5.73 18.01
CA SER A 305 18.01 -7.08 17.70
C SER A 305 17.48 -8.09 18.70
N LYS A 306 16.46 -8.83 18.29
CA LYS A 306 16.29 -10.28 18.50
C LYS A 306 14.91 -10.63 17.95
N ASP A 307 14.75 -11.87 17.56
CA ASP A 307 13.47 -12.51 17.30
C ASP A 307 12.52 -12.34 18.50
N VAL A 308 11.99 -11.14 18.72
CA VAL A 308 10.73 -10.99 19.40
C VAL A 308 9.74 -11.47 18.36
N ILE A 309 9.62 -12.81 18.31
CA ILE A 309 8.40 -13.48 17.94
C ILE A 309 7.37 -12.86 18.87
N TYR A 310 6.80 -11.73 18.45
CA TYR A 310 5.63 -11.20 19.12
C TYR A 310 4.60 -12.30 18.92
N PRO A 311 4.10 -12.92 19.99
CA PRO A 311 3.03 -13.88 19.86
C PRO A 311 1.83 -13.09 19.34
N THR A 312 1.68 -13.05 18.02
CA THR A 312 0.41 -12.71 17.41
C THR A 312 -0.48 -13.92 17.63
N VAL A 313 -1.60 -13.67 18.28
CA VAL A 313 -2.56 -14.71 18.71
C VAL A 313 -3.01 -15.57 17.52
N LYS A 314 -3.05 -14.98 16.32
CA LYS A 314 -3.13 -15.70 15.04
C LYS A 314 -2.14 -15.06 14.06
N PRO A 315 -0.94 -15.62 13.84
CA PRO A 315 -0.01 -15.08 12.86
C PRO A 315 -0.57 -15.29 11.44
N PRO A 316 -0.31 -14.36 10.51
CA PRO A 316 -0.81 -14.48 9.15
C PRO A 316 -0.15 -15.67 8.43
N GLN A 317 -0.95 -16.38 7.64
CA GLN A 317 -0.49 -17.52 6.85
C GLN A 317 0.48 -17.05 5.76
N ARG A 318 1.61 -17.75 5.61
CA ARG A 318 2.63 -17.48 4.58
C ARG A 318 2.62 -18.54 3.50
N TYR A 319 3.09 -18.19 2.30
CA TYR A 319 3.24 -19.16 1.22
C TYR A 319 4.15 -20.32 1.64
N SER A 320 3.78 -21.54 1.26
CA SER A 320 4.72 -22.67 1.34
C SER A 320 5.90 -22.40 0.42
N MET A 321 7.11 -22.73 0.87
CA MET A 321 8.33 -22.49 0.10
C MET A 321 8.78 -23.70 -0.70
N GLU A 322 8.07 -24.83 -0.59
CA GLU A 322 8.47 -26.09 -1.20
C GLU A 322 8.30 -26.02 -2.73
N GLY A 323 9.41 -26.10 -3.47
CA GLY A 323 9.44 -26.00 -4.93
C GLY A 323 9.24 -24.59 -5.50
N CYS A 324 9.18 -23.55 -4.68
CA CYS A 324 9.03 -22.17 -5.15
C CYS A 324 10.35 -21.56 -5.64
N PHE A 325 10.27 -20.70 -6.65
CA PHE A 325 11.40 -19.87 -7.06
C PHE A 325 11.80 -18.90 -5.93
N CYS A 326 13.10 -18.85 -5.63
CA CYS A 326 13.67 -17.91 -4.68
C CYS A 326 14.75 -17.09 -5.39
N PRO A 327 14.62 -15.75 -5.47
CA PRO A 327 15.65 -14.89 -6.04
C PRO A 327 17.01 -15.08 -5.38
N GLN A 328 18.06 -15.02 -6.19
CA GLN A 328 19.46 -15.20 -5.77
C GLN A 328 20.27 -13.91 -5.80
N ASP A 329 19.76 -12.85 -6.43
CA ASP A 329 20.41 -11.55 -6.47
C ASP A 329 19.42 -10.36 -6.51
N VAL A 330 19.99 -9.16 -6.41
CA VAL A 330 19.26 -7.87 -6.42
C VAL A 330 18.35 -7.73 -7.64
N VAL A 331 18.84 -8.09 -8.82
CA VAL A 331 18.13 -7.88 -10.09
C VAL A 331 17.02 -8.92 -10.25
N GLU A 332 17.28 -10.18 -9.95
CA GLU A 332 16.25 -11.23 -9.96
C GLU A 332 15.07 -10.89 -9.05
N GLU A 333 15.36 -10.45 -7.82
CA GLU A 333 14.32 -10.10 -6.87
C GLU A 333 13.55 -8.86 -7.32
N ALA A 334 14.26 -7.80 -7.73
CA ALA A 334 13.62 -6.57 -8.20
C ALA A 334 12.74 -6.82 -9.42
N VAL A 335 13.22 -7.58 -10.42
CA VAL A 335 12.44 -7.89 -11.63
C VAL A 335 11.22 -8.74 -11.28
N LEU A 336 11.36 -9.76 -10.43
CA LEU A 336 10.23 -10.58 -9.96
C LEU A 336 9.14 -9.70 -9.31
N LEU A 337 9.54 -8.83 -8.37
CA LEU A 337 8.63 -7.93 -7.68
C LEU A 337 7.90 -6.98 -8.64
N LEU A 338 8.62 -6.45 -9.62
CA LEU A 338 8.07 -5.52 -10.60
C LEU A 338 7.13 -6.20 -11.59
N LEU A 339 7.41 -7.44 -12.00
CA LEU A 339 6.50 -8.25 -12.83
C LEU A 339 5.21 -8.60 -12.08
N ILE A 340 5.31 -8.95 -10.80
CA ILE A 340 4.13 -9.12 -9.94
C ILE A 340 3.33 -7.82 -9.89
N THR A 341 3.99 -6.69 -9.59
CA THR A 341 3.36 -5.36 -9.51
C THR A 341 2.68 -4.98 -10.82
N GLU A 342 3.32 -5.24 -11.97
CA GLU A 342 2.77 -5.00 -13.31
C GLU A 342 1.52 -5.84 -13.56
N SER A 343 1.56 -7.15 -13.23
CA SER A 343 0.42 -8.05 -13.42
C SER A 343 -0.81 -7.59 -12.63
N MET A 344 -0.60 -7.14 -11.38
CA MET A 344 -1.66 -6.59 -10.52
C MET A 344 -2.17 -5.24 -11.05
N ALA A 345 -1.30 -4.36 -11.54
CA ALA A 345 -1.68 -3.05 -12.07
C ALA A 345 -2.48 -3.10 -13.38
N SER A 346 -2.40 -4.22 -14.11
CA SER A 346 -2.95 -4.32 -15.46
C SER A 346 -4.48 -4.36 -15.52
N GLY A 347 -5.15 -4.78 -14.43
CA GLY A 347 -6.60 -4.87 -14.31
C GLY A 347 -7.30 -3.54 -13.98
N ASP A 348 -6.70 -2.71 -13.11
CA ASP A 348 -7.33 -1.49 -12.57
C ASP A 348 -6.95 -0.21 -13.31
N ALA A 349 -6.15 -0.34 -14.37
CA ALA A 349 -5.61 0.77 -15.14
C ALA A 349 -6.70 1.55 -15.89
N VAL A 350 -6.88 2.83 -15.55
CA VAL A 350 -7.77 3.74 -16.28
C VAL A 350 -7.08 4.24 -17.54
N ILE A 351 -7.46 3.70 -18.69
CA ILE A 351 -6.89 4.04 -20.02
C ILE A 351 -7.81 4.98 -20.83
N SER A 352 -9.05 5.15 -20.36
CA SER A 352 -10.07 5.94 -21.04
C SER A 352 -9.63 7.40 -21.26
N ARG A 353 -10.02 7.94 -22.42
CA ARG A 353 -9.64 9.29 -22.86
C ARG A 353 -10.68 10.35 -22.53
N LEU A 354 -11.74 9.98 -21.82
CA LEU A 354 -12.79 10.92 -21.43
C LEU A 354 -12.22 12.02 -20.52
N PRO A 355 -12.65 13.30 -20.69
CA PRO A 355 -12.19 14.41 -19.84
C PRO A 355 -12.39 14.14 -18.36
N ASP A 356 -13.53 13.56 -18.00
CA ASP A 356 -13.93 13.26 -16.62
C ASP A 356 -13.00 12.25 -15.92
N GLN A 357 -12.21 11.50 -16.68
CA GLN A 357 -11.27 10.48 -16.17
C GLN A 357 -9.81 10.89 -16.33
N ALA A 358 -9.52 12.17 -16.63
CA ALA A 358 -8.17 12.65 -16.86
C ALA A 358 -7.25 12.47 -15.65
N GLU A 359 -7.73 12.75 -14.43
CA GLU A 359 -6.95 12.59 -13.19
C GLU A 359 -6.65 11.11 -12.90
N ALA A 360 -7.66 10.24 -13.00
CA ALA A 360 -7.50 8.80 -12.79
C ALA A 360 -6.55 8.17 -13.83
N ARG A 361 -6.59 8.64 -15.07
CA ARG A 361 -5.63 8.27 -16.12
C ARG A 361 -4.22 8.75 -15.79
N GLN A 362 -4.06 9.99 -15.31
CA GLN A 362 -2.77 10.52 -14.91
C GLN A 362 -2.15 9.73 -13.76
N ALA A 363 -2.95 9.35 -12.76
CA ALA A 363 -2.52 8.48 -11.66
C ALA A 363 -2.10 7.09 -12.17
N SER A 364 -2.91 6.48 -13.05
CA SER A 364 -2.60 5.19 -13.69
C SER A 364 -1.29 5.23 -14.48
N LEU A 365 -1.05 6.33 -15.20
CA LEU A 365 0.18 6.57 -15.95
C LEU A 365 1.40 6.73 -15.03
N GLN A 366 1.29 7.49 -13.95
CA GLN A 366 2.38 7.68 -12.99
C GLN A 366 2.75 6.35 -12.32
N ASP A 367 1.74 5.57 -11.92
CA ASP A 367 1.92 4.23 -11.38
C ASP A 367 2.64 3.31 -12.36
N ALA A 368 2.16 3.24 -13.61
CA ALA A 368 2.79 2.44 -14.65
C ALA A 368 4.24 2.87 -14.91
N THR A 369 4.47 4.18 -15.08
CA THR A 369 5.80 4.74 -15.33
C THR A 369 6.78 4.38 -14.22
N SER A 370 6.37 4.45 -12.95
CA SER A 370 7.21 4.06 -11.82
C SER A 370 7.66 2.59 -11.86
N VAL A 371 6.80 1.69 -12.35
CA VAL A 371 7.12 0.26 -12.48
C VAL A 371 8.05 0.02 -13.68
N TYR A 372 7.74 0.60 -14.84
CA TYR A 372 8.52 0.42 -16.06
C TYR A 372 9.90 1.09 -16.00
N ASP A 373 10.04 2.19 -15.27
CA ASP A 373 11.34 2.82 -15.04
C ASP A 373 12.25 1.92 -14.18
N LEU A 374 11.71 1.32 -13.12
CA LEU A 374 12.45 0.35 -12.30
C LEU A 374 12.78 -0.92 -13.10
N LEU A 375 11.86 -1.41 -13.95
CA LEU A 375 12.12 -2.54 -14.85
C LEU A 375 13.24 -2.21 -15.84
N THR A 376 13.24 -0.98 -16.36
CA THR A 376 14.32 -0.47 -17.23
C THR A 376 15.66 -0.53 -16.52
N ILE A 377 15.75 -0.06 -15.27
CA ILE A 377 16.97 -0.11 -14.47
C ILE A 377 17.43 -1.56 -14.25
N GLY A 378 16.51 -2.44 -13.81
CA GLY A 378 16.83 -3.85 -13.52
C GLY A 378 17.31 -4.62 -14.76
N LEU A 379 16.52 -4.58 -15.85
CA LEU A 379 16.82 -5.34 -17.07
C LEU A 379 18.03 -4.78 -17.83
N ALA A 380 18.22 -3.46 -17.83
CA ALA A 380 19.38 -2.85 -18.50
C ALA A 380 20.71 -3.21 -17.82
N ARG A 381 20.75 -3.39 -16.48
CA ARG A 381 21.96 -3.85 -15.76
C ARG A 381 22.44 -5.23 -16.23
N ARG A 382 21.52 -6.07 -16.70
CA ARG A 382 21.81 -7.41 -17.26
C ARG A 382 21.88 -7.43 -18.79
N GLY A 383 21.76 -6.27 -19.45
CA GLY A 383 21.71 -6.18 -20.91
C GLY A 383 20.50 -6.87 -21.55
N GLN A 384 19.43 -7.12 -20.78
CA GLN A 384 18.22 -7.84 -21.24
C GLN A 384 17.27 -6.92 -22.02
N TYR A 385 17.79 -6.30 -23.08
CA TYR A 385 17.04 -5.30 -23.85
C TYR A 385 15.87 -5.87 -24.64
N ALA A 386 15.93 -7.13 -25.06
CA ALA A 386 14.84 -7.79 -25.77
C ALA A 386 13.58 -7.90 -24.88
N MET A 387 13.74 -8.43 -23.67
CA MET A 387 12.68 -8.53 -22.66
C MET A 387 12.20 -7.14 -22.21
N LEU A 388 13.12 -6.18 -22.07
CA LEU A 388 12.77 -4.81 -21.74
C LEU A 388 11.86 -4.17 -22.80
N SER A 389 12.17 -4.36 -24.09
CA SER A 389 11.31 -3.88 -25.18
C SER A 389 9.91 -4.48 -25.10
N GLU A 390 9.78 -5.78 -24.82
CA GLU A 390 8.47 -6.43 -24.66
C GLU A 390 7.68 -5.88 -23.46
N CYS A 391 8.36 -5.56 -22.35
CA CYS A 391 7.74 -4.88 -21.22
C CYS A 391 7.25 -3.47 -21.61
N LEU A 392 8.10 -2.68 -22.24
CA LEU A 392 7.74 -1.31 -22.65
C LEU A 392 6.67 -1.28 -23.74
N GLU A 393 6.61 -2.27 -24.63
CA GLU A 393 5.50 -2.44 -25.58
C GLU A 393 4.16 -2.63 -24.86
N ARG A 394 4.12 -3.40 -23.77
CA ARG A 394 2.92 -3.55 -22.92
C ARG A 394 2.57 -2.23 -22.21
N ALA A 395 3.57 -1.41 -21.86
CA ALA A 395 3.36 -0.07 -21.30
C ALA A 395 2.68 0.90 -22.27
N MET A 396 2.75 0.64 -23.59
CA MET A 396 2.23 1.56 -24.60
C MET A 396 0.72 1.77 -24.52
N LYS A 397 -0.03 0.91 -23.82
CA LYS A 397 -1.45 1.14 -23.53
C LYS A 397 -1.69 2.45 -22.74
N PHE A 398 -0.69 2.93 -21.99
CA PHE A 398 -0.74 4.18 -21.23
C PHE A 398 -0.21 5.40 -22.02
N SER A 399 0.36 5.20 -23.21
CA SER A 399 1.29 6.15 -23.87
C SER A 399 0.65 7.33 -24.61
N PHE A 400 -0.62 7.67 -24.35
CA PHE A 400 -1.30 8.70 -25.14
C PHE A 400 -0.61 10.07 -24.99
N ASN A 401 0.13 10.47 -26.03
CA ASN A 401 0.96 11.68 -26.05
C ASN A 401 2.04 11.73 -24.96
N GLU A 402 2.51 10.58 -24.49
CA GLU A 402 3.49 10.47 -23.41
C GLU A 402 4.90 10.21 -23.93
N PHE A 403 5.65 11.29 -24.16
CA PHE A 403 7.00 11.24 -24.72
C PHE A 403 7.94 10.26 -24.00
N HIS A 404 7.87 10.21 -22.66
CA HIS A 404 8.77 9.39 -21.84
C HIS A 404 8.70 7.91 -22.22
N LEU A 405 7.50 7.31 -22.24
CA LEU A 405 7.32 5.89 -22.57
C LEU A 405 7.76 5.56 -24.00
N TRP A 406 7.42 6.41 -24.96
CA TRP A 406 7.87 6.26 -26.36
C TRP A 406 9.39 6.32 -26.46
N HIS A 407 10.03 7.27 -25.77
CA HIS A 407 11.48 7.42 -25.81
C HIS A 407 12.20 6.21 -25.22
N GLN A 408 11.74 5.73 -24.04
CA GLN A 408 12.29 4.54 -23.40
C GLN A 408 12.12 3.29 -24.28
N LEU A 409 10.95 3.12 -24.92
CA LEU A 409 10.74 2.03 -25.87
C LEU A 409 11.72 2.11 -27.05
N GLY A 410 11.91 3.29 -27.65
CA GLY A 410 12.83 3.49 -28.77
C GLY A 410 14.27 3.15 -28.42
N LEU A 411 14.73 3.58 -27.24
CA LEU A 411 16.06 3.25 -26.72
C LEU A 411 16.22 1.75 -26.48
N SER A 412 15.22 1.09 -25.89
CA SER A 412 15.24 -0.35 -25.66
C SER A 412 15.31 -1.15 -26.97
N LEU A 413 14.51 -0.77 -27.98
CA LEU A 413 14.48 -1.42 -29.29
C LEU A 413 15.81 -1.23 -30.02
N MET A 414 16.40 -0.03 -29.93
CA MET A 414 17.72 0.25 -30.49
C MET A 414 18.79 -0.63 -29.85
N ALA A 415 18.78 -0.79 -28.52
CA ALA A 415 19.72 -1.61 -27.77
C ALA A 415 19.50 -3.12 -28.02
N ALA A 416 18.25 -3.54 -28.23
CA ALA A 416 17.90 -4.91 -28.60
C ALA A 416 18.22 -5.26 -30.08
N GLY A 417 18.70 -4.30 -30.88
CA GLY A 417 18.97 -4.50 -32.31
C GLY A 417 17.72 -4.51 -33.20
N LYS A 418 16.54 -4.18 -32.66
CA LYS A 418 15.27 -4.08 -33.40
C LYS A 418 15.18 -2.73 -34.15
N GLY A 419 16.10 -2.49 -35.07
CA GLY A 419 16.33 -1.18 -35.68
C GLY A 419 15.13 -0.56 -36.41
N VAL A 420 14.33 -1.37 -37.12
CA VAL A 420 13.14 -0.88 -37.85
C VAL A 420 12.09 -0.30 -36.89
N GLY A 421 11.82 -1.02 -35.80
CA GLY A 421 10.91 -0.56 -34.74
C GLY A 421 11.43 0.69 -34.06
N ALA A 422 12.72 0.71 -33.70
CA ALA A 422 13.37 1.85 -33.06
C ALA A 422 13.28 3.14 -33.90
N VAL A 423 13.56 3.07 -35.22
CA VAL A 423 13.42 4.22 -36.13
C VAL A 423 11.98 4.73 -36.18
N SER A 424 11.00 3.83 -36.19
CA SER A 424 9.58 4.20 -36.22
C SER A 424 9.18 4.93 -34.93
N VAL A 425 9.60 4.40 -33.78
CA VAL A 425 9.38 5.04 -32.47
C VAL A 425 10.04 6.41 -32.38
N PHE A 426 11.30 6.55 -32.80
CA PHE A 426 11.99 7.85 -32.77
C PHE A 426 11.36 8.90 -33.68
N LYS A 427 10.70 8.51 -34.78
CA LYS A 427 9.92 9.44 -35.60
C LYS A 427 8.72 10.00 -34.84
N GLU A 428 8.00 9.16 -34.11
CA GLU A 428 6.89 9.62 -33.26
C GLU A 428 7.40 10.49 -32.10
N CYS A 429 8.52 10.13 -31.47
CA CYS A 429 9.18 10.99 -30.49
C CYS A 429 9.54 12.37 -31.07
N ALA A 430 10.09 12.42 -32.29
CA ALA A 430 10.45 13.66 -32.96
C ALA A 430 9.22 14.49 -33.38
N ARG A 431 8.05 13.87 -33.57
CA ARG A 431 6.79 14.60 -33.75
C ARG A 431 6.32 15.26 -32.46
N MET A 432 6.50 14.59 -31.32
CA MET A 432 6.13 15.12 -30.00
C MET A 432 7.10 16.21 -29.51
N ARG A 433 8.40 16.09 -29.83
CA ARG A 433 9.45 17.08 -29.51
C ARG A 433 10.28 17.43 -30.75
N PRO A 434 9.76 18.26 -31.67
CA PRO A 434 10.48 18.65 -32.90
C PRO A 434 11.78 19.42 -32.66
N GLU A 435 11.90 20.05 -31.49
CA GLU A 435 13.06 20.84 -31.06
C GLU A 435 14.25 20.00 -30.60
N ASP A 436 14.07 18.71 -30.30
CA ASP A 436 15.12 17.83 -29.80
C ASP A 436 15.91 17.19 -30.96
N PRO A 437 17.16 17.62 -31.23
CA PRO A 437 17.97 17.08 -32.32
C PRO A 437 18.46 15.65 -32.05
N SER A 438 18.42 15.17 -30.81
CA SER A 438 18.95 13.84 -30.45
C SER A 438 18.13 12.70 -31.08
N LEU A 439 16.81 12.88 -31.22
CA LEU A 439 15.88 11.87 -31.73
C LEU A 439 16.12 11.54 -33.21
N PRO A 440 16.15 12.52 -34.14
CA PRO A 440 16.52 12.25 -35.53
C PRO A 440 17.97 11.79 -35.68
N LEU A 441 18.90 12.16 -34.78
CA LEU A 441 20.27 11.63 -34.79
C LEU A 441 20.32 10.15 -34.41
N LEU A 442 19.58 9.73 -33.38
CA LEU A 442 19.45 8.31 -33.00
C LEU A 442 18.83 7.50 -34.15
N ALA A 443 17.77 8.01 -34.77
CA ALA A 443 17.16 7.38 -35.95
C ALA A 443 18.15 7.27 -37.13
N ALA A 444 18.92 8.33 -37.41
CA ALA A 444 19.92 8.33 -38.47
C ALA A 444 21.07 7.34 -38.18
N LYS A 445 21.54 7.27 -36.92
CA LYS A 445 22.55 6.29 -36.48
C LYS A 445 22.10 4.85 -36.77
N ILE A 446 20.84 4.53 -36.47
CA ILE A 446 20.27 3.20 -36.74
C ILE A 446 20.13 2.96 -38.24
N CYS A 447 19.60 3.93 -38.98
CA CYS A 447 19.45 3.84 -40.43
C CYS A 447 20.80 3.57 -41.14
N ILE A 448 21.86 4.28 -40.76
CA ILE A 448 23.18 4.12 -41.39
C ILE A 448 23.88 2.85 -40.90
N GLY A 449 23.84 2.61 -39.58
CA GLY A 449 24.59 1.54 -38.93
C GLY A 449 23.92 0.17 -39.01
N GLN A 450 22.70 0.03 -38.48
CA GLN A 450 22.02 -1.27 -38.34
C GLN A 450 21.22 -1.68 -39.59
N LEU A 451 20.60 -0.71 -40.30
CA LEU A 451 19.65 -1.00 -41.39
C LEU A 451 20.22 -0.73 -42.80
N HIS A 452 21.35 -0.03 -42.90
CA HIS A 452 21.96 0.44 -44.15
C HIS A 452 21.04 1.28 -45.07
N TRP A 453 20.00 1.90 -44.52
CA TRP A 453 19.10 2.84 -45.19
C TRP A 453 19.74 4.24 -45.36
N ARG A 454 20.78 4.32 -46.22
CA ARG A 454 21.55 5.55 -46.45
C ARG A 454 20.71 6.71 -46.96
N ASP A 455 19.72 6.41 -47.81
CA ASP A 455 18.82 7.40 -48.41
C ASP A 455 17.92 8.09 -47.39
N THR A 456 17.66 7.46 -46.25
CA THR A 456 16.85 8.02 -45.17
C THR A 456 17.71 8.62 -44.05
N GLY A 457 18.87 8.01 -43.79
CA GLY A 457 19.79 8.43 -42.73
C GLY A 457 20.47 9.76 -43.02
N VAL A 458 21.04 9.92 -44.22
CA VAL A 458 21.82 11.13 -44.58
C VAL A 458 20.96 12.40 -44.61
N PRO A 459 19.75 12.41 -45.21
CA PRO A 459 18.89 13.60 -45.16
C PRO A 459 18.43 13.95 -43.75
N SER A 460 18.14 12.95 -42.90
CA SER A 460 17.78 13.16 -41.50
C SER A 460 18.92 13.82 -40.72
N SER A 461 20.17 13.36 -40.90
CA SER A 461 21.35 14.01 -40.31
C SER A 461 21.56 15.44 -40.80
N ARG A 462 21.36 15.70 -42.10
CA ARG A 462 21.48 17.06 -42.68
C ARG A 462 20.42 18.01 -42.12
N ARG A 463 19.18 17.54 -41.93
CA ARG A 463 18.10 18.35 -41.31
C ARG A 463 18.47 18.79 -39.90
N VAL A 464 19.08 17.92 -39.09
CA VAL A 464 19.55 18.29 -37.74
C VAL A 464 20.61 19.40 -37.79
N VAL A 465 21.57 19.30 -38.71
CA VAL A 465 22.61 20.32 -38.89
C VAL A 465 22.01 21.67 -39.31
N CYS A 466 20.91 21.67 -40.06
CA CYS A 466 20.20 22.91 -40.45
C CYS A 466 19.37 23.50 -39.31
N VAL A 467 18.81 22.67 -38.41
CA VAL A 467 17.95 23.09 -37.29
C VAL A 467 18.76 23.53 -36.06
N CYS A 468 20.01 23.07 -35.92
CA CYS A 468 20.96 23.61 -34.95
C CYS A 468 21.83 24.72 -35.59
N PRO A 469 21.40 26.00 -35.60
CA PRO A 469 22.31 27.07 -35.98
C PRO A 469 23.52 27.01 -35.05
N ARG A 470 24.73 27.25 -35.59
CA ARG A 470 25.98 27.30 -34.83
C ARG A 470 25.82 28.19 -33.60
N ASP A 471 25.53 27.59 -32.46
CA ASP A 471 25.45 28.29 -31.18
C ASP A 471 26.87 28.60 -30.74
N ARG A 472 27.45 29.66 -31.30
CA ARG A 472 28.85 30.07 -31.06
C ARG A 472 29.13 30.42 -29.59
N ASN A 473 28.12 30.49 -28.72
CA ASN A 473 28.26 30.97 -27.34
C ASN A 473 27.70 30.08 -26.22
N ARG A 474 27.21 28.86 -26.49
CA ARG A 474 26.89 27.90 -25.41
C ARG A 474 27.82 26.71 -25.45
N LYS A 475 28.74 26.65 -24.47
CA LYS A 475 29.55 25.46 -24.17
C LYS A 475 28.62 24.32 -23.73
N HIS A 476 28.12 23.53 -24.67
CA HIS A 476 27.49 22.25 -24.37
C HIS A 476 28.60 21.21 -24.11
N PRO A 477 28.50 20.38 -23.04
CA PRO A 477 29.60 19.52 -22.57
C PRO A 477 29.98 18.35 -23.50
N TYR A 478 29.27 18.13 -24.61
CA TYR A 478 29.52 16.99 -25.51
C TYR A 478 30.39 17.31 -26.73
N CYS A 479 30.85 18.56 -26.91
CA CYS A 479 31.75 18.95 -28.02
C CYS A 479 33.25 18.90 -27.62
N LYS A 480 33.69 17.83 -26.94
CA LYS A 480 35.13 17.53 -26.79
C LYS A 480 35.38 16.04 -26.99
N ALA A 481 35.39 15.62 -28.24
CA ALA A 481 36.19 14.49 -28.69
C ALA A 481 36.47 14.68 -30.19
N GLN A 482 37.67 15.18 -30.49
CA GLN A 482 38.47 14.90 -31.69
C GLN A 482 39.61 15.92 -31.75
N TYR A 483 40.76 15.53 -31.23
CA TYR A 483 41.97 15.40 -32.03
C TYR A 483 42.62 14.06 -31.69
#